data_AF-A0A9Q1CHS9-F1
#
_entry.id   AF-A0A9Q1CHS9-F1
#
_cell.length_a   1.000
_cell.length_b   1.000
_cell.length_c   1.000
_cell.angle_alpha   90.00
_cell.angle_beta   90.00
_cell.angle_gamma   90.00
#
_symmetry.space_group_name_H-M   'P 1'
#
loop_
_entity.id
_entity.type
_entity.pdbx_description
1 polymer ?
#
loop_
_entity_poly.entity_id
_entity_poly.type
_entity_poly.pdbx_seq_one_letter_code
_entity_poly.pdbx_strand_id
1 'polypeptide(L)'
;MADTPSLVQDVDTQTSIVLGKGEDVLVDVTQGSLLETVKRSCYGHKGILKRRYKEFETLMISPFNYQEVSQRLIQLEETYKSYVSKYNEYCELLSPDSVALESVLKELKLEELNWEEFRGHCNQWMEECKTLQPPRQSV
;
A
#
# COMPACT_ATOMS: atom_id res chain seq x y z
N MET A 1 -47.00 16.35 39.89
CA MET A 1 -47.61 15.01 39.75
C MET A 1 -47.64 14.75 38.25
N ALA A 2 -46.59 14.11 37.72
CA ALA A 2 -46.56 12.69 37.29
C ALA A 2 -47.48 12.48 36.06
N ASP A 3 -47.08 11.99 34.88
CA ASP A 3 -46.09 10.97 34.49
C ASP A 3 -45.72 11.15 32.99
N THR A 4 -44.51 10.73 32.61
CA THR A 4 -44.17 10.31 31.23
C THR A 4 -44.63 8.87 30.99
N PRO A 5 -44.90 8.52 29.72
CA PRO A 5 -44.17 7.38 29.15
C PRO A 5 -43.65 7.61 27.72
N SER A 6 -42.45 7.08 27.46
CA SER A 6 -41.83 6.85 26.15
C SER A 6 -42.60 5.84 25.30
N LEU A 7 -42.61 6.02 23.97
CA LEU A 7 -42.58 4.94 22.97
C LEU A 7 -42.26 5.54 21.58
N VAL A 8 -41.05 5.32 21.08
CA VAL A 8 -40.75 4.49 19.89
C VAL A 8 -41.70 4.77 18.71
N GLN A 9 -41.18 5.44 17.69
CA GLN A 9 -41.72 5.32 16.34
C GLN A 9 -40.83 4.38 15.53
N ASP A 10 -41.48 3.32 15.07
CA ASP A 10 -41.07 2.37 14.06
C ASP A 10 -40.48 3.02 12.80
N VAL A 11 -39.41 2.42 12.28
CA VAL A 11 -39.30 2.21 10.84
C VAL A 11 -38.93 0.76 10.62
N ASP A 12 -39.96 -0.01 10.30
CA ASP A 12 -39.93 -1.27 9.58
C ASP A 12 -38.93 -1.22 8.42
N THR A 13 -38.02 -2.19 8.35
CA THR A 13 -37.89 -2.98 7.12
C THR A 13 -37.44 -4.39 7.50
N GLN A 14 -38.43 -5.28 7.63
CA GLN A 14 -38.26 -6.71 7.48
C GLN A 14 -37.36 -7.02 6.26
N THR A 15 -36.22 -7.65 6.49
CA THR A 15 -35.60 -8.47 5.45
C THR A 15 -35.69 -9.92 5.91
N SER A 16 -36.58 -10.64 5.23
CA SER A 16 -36.92 -12.05 5.42
C SER A 16 -35.66 -12.93 5.46
N ILE A 17 -35.48 -13.65 6.57
CA ILE A 17 -34.55 -14.77 6.65
C ILE A 17 -35.26 -15.97 6.01
N VAL A 18 -34.98 -16.25 4.74
CA VAL A 18 -35.29 -17.55 4.15
C VAL A 18 -34.17 -18.50 4.54
N LEU A 19 -34.43 -19.33 5.56
CA LEU A 19 -33.60 -20.49 5.90
C LEU A 19 -33.58 -21.48 4.73
N GLY A 20 -32.54 -21.42 3.91
CA GLY A 20 -32.20 -22.42 2.91
C GLY A 20 -30.75 -22.86 3.07
N LYS A 21 -30.52 -24.08 3.59
CA LYS A 21 -29.30 -24.89 3.50
C LYS A 21 -27.93 -24.15 3.56
N GLY A 22 -27.68 -23.45 4.65
CA GLY A 22 -26.71 -23.85 5.68
C GLY A 22 -25.18 -23.83 5.44
N GLU A 23 -24.62 -24.10 4.26
CA GLU A 23 -23.15 -24.27 4.16
C GLU A 23 -22.44 -23.48 3.04
N ASP A 24 -23.11 -23.09 1.96
CA ASP A 24 -22.42 -22.41 0.84
C ASP A 24 -22.51 -20.85 0.85
N VAL A 25 -23.42 -20.26 1.62
CA VAL A 25 -23.68 -18.79 1.55
C VAL A 25 -22.79 -17.97 2.50
N LEU A 26 -22.25 -18.58 3.56
CA LEU A 26 -21.42 -17.88 4.55
C LEU A 26 -19.97 -17.64 4.08
N VAL A 27 -19.46 -18.48 3.19
CA VAL A 27 -18.09 -18.41 2.67
C VAL A 27 -17.93 -17.25 1.67
N ASP A 28 -18.96 -16.98 0.88
CA ASP A 28 -18.90 -16.00 -0.21
C ASP A 28 -18.92 -14.54 0.31
N VAL A 29 -19.69 -14.25 1.36
CA VAL A 29 -19.75 -12.92 2.00
C VAL A 29 -18.44 -12.58 2.73
N THR A 30 -17.78 -13.58 3.33
CA THR A 30 -16.51 -13.37 4.03
C THR A 30 -15.34 -13.22 3.07
N GLN A 31 -15.32 -13.97 1.96
CA GLN A 31 -14.28 -13.87 0.94
C GLN A 31 -14.33 -12.52 0.19
N GLY A 32 -15.53 -12.03 -0.16
CA GLY A 32 -15.69 -10.69 -0.76
C GLY A 32 -15.22 -9.55 0.16
N SER A 33 -15.53 -9.64 1.46
CA SER A 33 -15.06 -8.66 2.46
C SER A 33 -13.54 -8.68 2.66
N LEU A 34 -12.93 -9.87 2.65
CA LEU A 34 -11.46 -10.02 2.74
C LEU A 34 -10.78 -9.42 1.52
N LEU A 35 -11.28 -9.72 0.32
CA LEU A 35 -10.73 -9.23 -0.95
C LEU A 35 -10.70 -7.70 -1.00
N GLU A 36 -11.79 -7.03 -0.62
CA GLU A 36 -11.85 -5.56 -0.57
C GLU A 36 -10.94 -4.97 0.51
N THR A 37 -10.75 -5.66 1.63
CA THR A 37 -9.82 -5.25 2.69
C THR A 37 -8.37 -5.30 2.20
N VAL A 38 -7.97 -6.40 1.56
CA VAL A 38 -6.61 -6.58 1.02
C VAL A 38 -6.34 -5.60 -0.12
N LYS A 39 -7.32 -5.40 -1.03
CA LYS A 39 -7.25 -4.39 -2.09
C LYS A 39 -7.04 -2.99 -1.54
N ARG A 40 -7.80 -2.60 -0.50
CA ARG A 40 -7.63 -1.30 0.17
C ARG A 40 -6.25 -1.16 0.81
N SER A 41 -5.76 -2.23 1.43
CA SER A 41 -4.41 -2.28 2.00
C SER A 41 -3.33 -2.05 0.93
N CYS A 42 -3.46 -2.69 -0.23
CA CYS A 42 -2.57 -2.52 -1.39
C CYS A 42 -2.50 -1.06 -1.84
N TYR A 43 -3.65 -0.40 -2.02
CA TYR A 43 -3.68 1.03 -2.35
C TYR A 43 -3.07 1.92 -1.27
N GLY A 44 -3.24 1.56 0.00
CA GLY A 44 -2.58 2.24 1.13
C GLY A 44 -1.06 2.18 1.01
N HIS A 45 -0.50 0.99 0.78
CA HIS A 45 0.94 0.81 0.61
C HIS A 45 1.47 1.54 -0.63
N LYS A 46 0.74 1.50 -1.76
CA LYS A 46 1.07 2.27 -2.97
C LYS A 46 1.14 3.77 -2.70
N GLY A 47 0.17 4.29 -1.95
CA GLY A 47 0.13 5.70 -1.55
C GLY A 47 1.32 6.09 -0.67
N ILE A 48 1.71 5.23 0.27
CA ILE A 48 2.90 5.43 1.11
C ILE A 48 4.16 5.45 0.25
N LEU A 49 4.33 4.47 -0.63
CA LEU A 49 5.49 4.36 -1.52
C LEU A 49 5.66 5.62 -2.38
N LYS A 50 4.58 6.06 -3.04
CA LYS A 50 4.58 7.30 -3.84
C LYS A 50 4.94 8.55 -3.02
N ARG A 51 4.47 8.63 -1.76
CA ARG A 51 4.84 9.74 -0.87
C ARG A 51 6.34 9.72 -0.59
N ARG A 52 6.91 8.54 -0.32
CA ARG A 52 8.35 8.41 -0.06
C ARG A 52 9.19 8.81 -1.28
N TYR A 53 8.80 8.42 -2.49
CA TYR A 53 9.50 8.85 -3.70
C TYR A 53 9.59 10.39 -3.81
N LYS A 54 8.50 11.10 -3.54
CA LYS A 54 8.49 12.58 -3.54
C LYS A 54 9.33 13.20 -2.42
N GLU A 55 9.34 12.58 -1.24
CA GLU A 55 10.20 13.02 -0.14
C GLU A 55 11.69 12.93 -0.54
N PHE A 56 12.08 11.88 -1.24
CA PHE A 56 13.43 11.72 -1.77
C PHE A 56 13.77 12.74 -2.85
N GLU A 57 12.87 13.00 -3.80
CA GLU A 57 13.08 14.07 -4.80
C GLU A 57 13.40 15.39 -4.12
N THR A 58 12.76 15.70 -2.99
CA THR A 58 13.04 16.90 -2.20
C THR A 58 14.40 16.83 -1.50
N LEU A 59 14.73 15.68 -0.87
CA LEU A 59 16.00 15.50 -0.16
C LEU A 59 17.20 15.57 -1.12
N MET A 60 17.05 15.03 -2.32
CA MET A 60 18.11 14.93 -3.33
C MET A 60 18.41 16.27 -4.04
N ILE A 61 17.68 17.36 -3.74
CA ILE A 61 18.01 18.71 -4.24
C ILE A 61 19.38 19.18 -3.69
N SER A 62 19.76 18.74 -2.50
CA SER A 62 20.96 19.22 -1.81
C SER A 62 21.94 18.07 -1.51
N PRO A 63 23.20 18.14 -1.97
CA PRO A 63 24.20 17.10 -1.69
C PRO A 63 24.57 17.01 -0.20
N PHE A 64 24.25 18.04 0.60
CA PHE A 64 24.42 18.00 2.06
C PHE A 64 23.53 16.97 2.75
N ASN A 65 22.44 16.54 2.09
CA ASN A 65 21.52 15.53 2.61
C ASN A 65 22.00 14.09 2.36
N TYR A 66 23.22 13.88 1.86
CA TYR A 66 23.75 12.56 1.51
C TYR A 66 23.54 11.50 2.60
N GLN A 67 23.86 11.82 3.85
CA GLN A 67 23.71 10.87 4.95
C GLN A 67 22.24 10.50 5.19
N GLU A 68 21.34 11.49 5.12
CA GLU A 68 19.91 11.29 5.32
C GLU A 68 19.29 10.46 4.18
N VAL A 69 19.63 10.77 2.93
CA VAL A 69 19.21 10.00 1.76
C VAL A 69 19.70 8.55 1.85
N SER A 70 20.98 8.35 2.21
CA SER A 70 21.57 7.02 2.37
C SER A 70 20.86 6.18 3.44
N GLN A 71 20.54 6.76 4.60
CA GLN A 71 19.83 6.06 5.68
C GLN A 71 18.37 5.75 5.31
N ARG A 72 17.67 6.74 4.72
CA ARG A 72 16.26 6.57 4.36
C ARG A 72 16.08 5.58 3.20
N LEU A 73 17.10 5.37 2.35
CA LEU A 73 16.98 4.48 1.19
C LEU A 73 16.72 3.03 1.62
N ILE A 74 17.31 2.62 2.75
CA ILE A 74 17.07 1.31 3.37
C ILE A 74 15.60 1.18 3.80
N GLN A 75 15.05 2.21 4.46
CA GLN A 75 13.64 2.23 4.90
C GLN A 75 12.68 2.22 3.71
N LEU A 76 13.06 2.86 2.61
CA LEU A 76 12.28 2.84 1.37
C LEU A 76 12.29 1.46 0.71
N GLU A 77 13.41 0.75 0.72
CA GLU A 77 13.49 -0.63 0.24
C GLU A 77 12.59 -1.56 1.07
N GLU A 78 12.55 -1.39 2.40
CA GLU A 78 11.63 -2.12 3.27
C GLU A 78 10.16 -1.80 2.94
N THR A 79 9.85 -0.51 2.73
CA THR A 79 8.50 -0.07 2.33
C THR A 79 8.09 -0.71 1.00
N TYR A 80 8.99 -0.76 0.03
CA TYR A 80 8.76 -1.41 -1.26
C TYR A 80 8.53 -2.92 -1.09
N LYS A 81 9.33 -3.62 -0.28
CA LYS A 81 9.12 -5.04 0.02
C LYS A 81 7.76 -5.30 0.67
N SER A 82 7.32 -4.44 1.59
CA SER A 82 5.98 -4.53 2.18
C SER A 82 4.88 -4.33 1.14
N TYR A 83 5.04 -3.38 0.21
CA TYR A 83 4.13 -3.18 -0.92
C TYR A 83 4.01 -4.45 -1.78
N VAL A 84 5.14 -5.02 -2.21
CA VAL A 84 5.16 -6.24 -3.04
C VAL A 84 4.50 -7.41 -2.32
N SER A 85 4.82 -7.59 -1.03
CA SER A 85 4.22 -8.64 -0.21
C SER A 85 2.69 -8.55 -0.17
N LYS A 86 2.13 -7.33 0.03
CA LYS A 86 0.68 -7.12 0.04
C LYS A 86 0.02 -7.32 -1.32
N TYR A 87 0.70 -6.93 -2.40
CA TYR A 87 0.20 -7.20 -3.74
C TYR A 87 0.21 -8.70 -4.06
N ASN A 88 1.21 -9.46 -3.60
CA ASN A 88 1.22 -10.91 -3.76
C ASN A 88 0.09 -11.59 -2.97
N GLU A 89 -0.16 -11.18 -1.71
CA GLU A 89 -1.33 -11.61 -0.94
C GLU A 89 -2.64 -11.34 -1.71
N TYR A 90 -2.74 -10.18 -2.39
CA TYR A 90 -3.91 -9.86 -3.19
C TYR A 90 -4.06 -10.77 -4.42
N CYS A 91 -2.96 -11.05 -5.11
CA CYS A 91 -2.94 -11.96 -6.26
C CYS A 91 -3.40 -13.38 -5.88
N GLU A 92 -2.98 -13.89 -4.72
CA GLU A 92 -3.36 -15.22 -4.23
C GLU A 92 -4.87 -15.37 -3.96
N LEU A 93 -5.55 -14.26 -3.66
CA LEU A 93 -7.00 -14.24 -3.42
C LEU A 93 -7.83 -14.14 -4.71
N LEU A 94 -7.20 -13.83 -5.85
CA LEU A 94 -7.88 -13.69 -7.13
C LEU A 94 -7.88 -15.01 -7.90
N SER A 95 -8.94 -15.24 -8.67
CA SER A 95 -8.97 -16.43 -9.55
C SER A 95 -7.88 -16.33 -10.62
N PRO A 96 -7.16 -17.43 -10.92
CA PRO A 96 -6.05 -17.44 -11.89
C PRO A 96 -6.40 -16.90 -13.27
N ASP A 97 -7.64 -17.11 -13.72
CA ASP A 97 -8.13 -16.69 -15.03
C ASP A 97 -8.92 -15.36 -14.99
N SER A 98 -8.88 -14.65 -13.85
CA SER A 98 -9.61 -13.40 -13.70
C SER A 98 -8.89 -12.23 -14.39
N VAL A 99 -9.67 -11.39 -15.08
CA VAL A 99 -9.21 -10.09 -15.62
C VAL A 99 -8.63 -9.21 -14.49
N ALA A 100 -9.15 -9.35 -13.27
CA ALA A 100 -8.65 -8.67 -12.10
C ALA A 100 -7.19 -9.04 -11.79
N LEU A 101 -6.84 -10.34 -11.80
CA LEU A 101 -5.46 -10.78 -11.57
C LEU A 101 -4.51 -10.24 -12.64
N GLU A 102 -4.89 -10.30 -13.91
CA GLU A 102 -4.08 -9.76 -15.00
C GLU A 102 -3.80 -8.25 -14.81
N SER A 103 -4.81 -7.49 -14.39
CA SER A 103 -4.67 -6.06 -14.09
C SER A 103 -3.71 -5.82 -12.93
N VAL A 104 -3.82 -6.58 -11.84
CA VAL A 104 -2.98 -6.43 -10.64
C VAL A 104 -1.53 -6.80 -10.96
N LEU A 105 -1.29 -7.85 -11.73
CA LEU A 105 0.06 -8.24 -12.16
C LEU A 105 0.70 -7.18 -13.06
N LYS A 106 -0.07 -6.55 -13.96
CA LYS A 106 0.40 -5.40 -14.76
C LYS A 106 0.77 -4.22 -13.88
N GLU A 107 -0.04 -3.90 -12.86
CA GLU A 107 0.29 -2.84 -11.91
C GLU A 107 1.56 -3.14 -11.10
N LEU A 108 1.71 -4.38 -10.62
CA LEU A 108 2.89 -4.79 -9.87
C LEU A 108 4.16 -4.67 -10.72
N LYS A 109 4.11 -5.17 -11.96
CA LYS A 109 5.23 -5.07 -12.91
C LYS A 109 5.60 -3.63 -13.24
N LEU A 110 4.62 -2.75 -13.38
CA LEU A 110 4.89 -1.32 -13.58
C LEU A 110 5.59 -0.70 -12.37
N GLU A 111 5.18 -1.07 -11.15
CA GLU A 111 5.82 -0.57 -9.93
C GLU A 111 7.24 -1.15 -9.75
N GLU A 112 7.49 -2.39 -10.17
CA GLU A 112 8.85 -2.97 -10.23
C GLU A 112 9.79 -2.12 -11.09
N LEU A 113 9.34 -1.76 -12.30
CA LEU A 113 10.11 -0.90 -13.20
C LEU A 113 10.35 0.49 -12.58
N ASN A 114 9.31 1.09 -11.99
CA ASN A 114 9.44 2.40 -11.31
C ASN A 114 10.45 2.34 -10.15
N TRP A 115 10.42 1.26 -9.37
CA TRP A 115 11.34 1.05 -8.26
C TRP A 115 12.78 0.93 -8.75
N GLU A 116 13.02 0.16 -9.81
CA GLU A 116 14.34 -0.01 -10.40
C GLU A 116 14.90 1.31 -10.91
N GLU A 117 14.09 2.09 -11.65
CA GLU A 117 14.46 3.41 -12.16
C GLU A 117 14.79 4.37 -11.00
N PHE A 118 13.89 4.47 -10.02
CA PHE A 118 14.06 5.35 -8.88
C PHE A 118 15.31 5.00 -8.07
N ARG A 119 15.53 3.71 -7.78
CA ARG A 119 16.73 3.23 -7.08
C ARG A 119 18.00 3.52 -7.87
N GLY A 120 17.96 3.39 -9.19
CA GLY A 120 19.04 3.77 -10.10
C GLY A 120 19.41 5.25 -9.95
N HIS A 121 18.41 6.14 -9.99
CA HIS A 121 18.62 7.57 -9.80
C HIS A 121 19.19 7.90 -8.42
N CYS A 122 18.69 7.28 -7.34
CA CYS A 122 19.25 7.47 -6.00
C CYS A 122 20.72 7.04 -5.91
N ASN A 123 21.07 5.89 -6.48
CA ASN A 123 22.44 5.39 -6.46
C ASN A 123 23.38 6.30 -7.25
N GLN A 124 22.97 6.73 -8.45
CA GLN A 124 23.76 7.67 -9.25
C GLN A 124 24.01 8.97 -8.48
N TRP A 125 22.96 9.56 -7.91
CA TRP A 125 23.08 10.79 -7.11
C TRP A 125 24.00 10.61 -5.90
N MET A 126 23.94 9.45 -5.22
CA MET A 126 24.84 9.16 -4.10
C MET A 126 26.31 9.08 -4.56
N GLU A 127 26.60 8.49 -5.71
CA GLU A 127 27.96 8.46 -6.26
C GLU A 127 28.45 9.87 -6.63
N GLU A 128 27.61 10.68 -7.27
CA GLU A 128 27.92 12.07 -7.59
C GLU A 128 28.25 12.88 -6.32
N CYS A 129 27.44 12.72 -5.25
CA CYS A 129 27.66 13.40 -3.98
C CYS A 129 28.98 13.01 -3.31
N LYS A 130 29.44 11.76 -3.44
CA LYS A 130 30.75 11.34 -2.90
C LYS A 130 31.91 12.10 -3.56
N THR A 131 31.80 12.44 -4.85
CA THR A 131 32.85 13.18 -5.57
C THR A 131 32.89 14.66 -5.20
N LEU A 132 31.78 15.22 -4.71
CA LEU A 132 31.64 16.62 -4.33
C LEU A 132 32.01 16.91 -2.87
N GLN A 133 32.20 15.89 -2.02
CA GLN A 133 32.62 16.11 -0.65
C GLN A 133 34.09 16.57 -0.62
N PRO A 134 34.40 17.73 -0.01
CA PRO A 134 35.78 18.19 0.11
C PRO A 134 36.60 17.15 0.91
N PRO A 135 37.89 16.96 0.59
CA PRO A 135 38.74 16.07 1.35
C PRO A 135 38.67 16.48 2.83
N ARG A 136 38.34 15.52 3.71
CA ARG A 136 38.39 15.75 5.16
C ARG A 136 39.79 16.24 5.49
N GLN A 137 39.92 17.52 5.86
CA GLN A 137 41.14 18.01 6.47
C GLN A 137 41.26 17.29 7.82
N SER A 138 42.18 16.32 7.88
CA SER A 138 42.64 15.74 9.13
C SER A 138 43.27 16.86 9.96
N VAL A 139 42.68 17.14 11.12
CA VAL A 139 43.29 18.00 12.15
C VAL A 139 44.26 17.17 12.97
#